data_AF-A0A7S4JJ81-F1
#
_entry.id   AF-A0A7S4JJ81-F1
#
_cell.length_a   1.000
_cell.length_b   1.000
_cell.length_c   1.000
_cell.angle_alpha   90.00
_cell.angle_beta   90.00
_cell.angle_gamma   90.00
#
_symmetry.space_group_name_H-M   'P 1'
#
loop_
_entity.id
_entity.type
_entity.pdbx_description
1 polymer ?
#
loop_
_entity_poly.entity_id
_entity_poly.type
_entity_poly.pdbx_seq_one_letter_code
_entity_poly.pdbx_strand_id
1 'polypeptide(L)'
;GGVALVIDGKALGHVLEQGMHHAIVRLGSVCSSVVCCRSTPVQKQQVVKTMKEALPIRTLAIGDGANDVAMIQEAHVGFGVMGNEGMQAVMSSDFVIGQFRFLKRALLLHGRWNYLRTGL
;
A
#
# COMPACT_ATOMS: atom_id res chain seq x y z
N GLY A 1 12.06 6.72 20.24
CA GLY A 1 11.32 5.46 20.07
C GLY A 1 9.92 5.80 19.61
N GLY A 2 9.41 5.13 18.58
CA GLY A 2 8.08 5.38 18.00
C GLY A 2 7.05 4.35 18.45
N VAL A 3 5.76 4.71 18.33
CA VAL A 3 4.63 3.79 18.60
C VAL A 3 4.31 2.99 17.34
N ALA A 4 4.00 1.71 17.48
CA ALA A 4 3.55 0.83 16.40
C ALA A 4 2.14 0.32 16.67
N LEU A 5 1.28 0.33 15.65
CA LEU A 5 -0.05 -0.29 15.69
C LEU A 5 0.00 -1.68 15.06
N VAL A 6 -0.49 -2.69 15.76
CA VAL A 6 -0.75 -4.02 15.20
C VAL A 6 -2.25 -4.28 15.30
N ILE A 7 -2.87 -4.61 14.16
CA ILE A 7 -4.31 -4.90 14.08
C ILE A 7 -4.51 -6.17 13.26
N ASP A 8 -5.38 -7.07 13.72
CA ASP A 8 -5.71 -8.27 12.97
C ASP A 8 -6.91 -8.07 12.04
N GLY A 9 -7.10 -8.95 11.06
CA GLY A 9 -8.15 -8.82 10.05
C GLY A 9 -9.57 -8.78 10.61
N LYS A 10 -9.82 -9.42 11.75
CA LYS A 10 -11.14 -9.37 12.41
C LYS A 10 -11.40 -7.99 13.01
N ALA A 11 -10.45 -7.47 13.77
CA ALA A 11 -10.54 -6.12 14.34
C ALA A 11 -10.58 -5.05 13.23
N LEU A 12 -9.75 -5.20 12.20
CA LEU A 12 -9.77 -4.31 11.04
C LEU A 12 -11.12 -4.33 10.32
N GLY A 13 -11.72 -5.53 10.16
CA GLY A 13 -13.06 -5.68 9.59
C GLY A 13 -14.12 -4.89 10.37
N HIS A 14 -14.15 -4.99 11.70
CA HIS A 14 -15.08 -4.22 12.54
C HIS A 14 -14.92 -2.71 12.35
N VAL A 15 -13.67 -2.22 12.32
CA VAL A 15 -13.39 -0.79 12.14
C VAL A 15 -13.86 -0.30 10.77
N LEU A 16 -13.66 -1.10 9.71
CA LEU A 16 -14.09 -0.76 8.36
C LEU A 16 -15.61 -0.84 8.18
N GLU A 17 -16.27 -1.87 8.71
CA GLU A 17 -17.72 -2.08 8.60
C GLU A 17 -18.53 -1.06 9.39
N GLN A 18 -18.03 -0.62 10.55
CA GLN A 18 -18.69 0.38 11.39
C GLN A 18 -18.47 1.83 10.92
N GLY A 19 -17.84 2.04 9.77
CA GLY A 19 -17.54 3.37 9.25
C GLY A 19 -16.51 4.14 10.09
N MET A 20 -15.71 3.47 10.91
CA MET A 20 -14.70 4.07 11.78
C MET A 20 -13.38 4.37 11.03
N HIS A 21 -13.48 4.70 9.73
CA HIS A 21 -12.34 5.01 8.87
C HIS A 21 -11.44 6.11 9.43
N HIS A 22 -12.03 7.12 10.09
CA HIS A 22 -11.27 8.21 10.73
C HIS A 22 -10.28 7.70 11.80
N ALA A 23 -10.60 6.59 12.50
CA ALA A 23 -9.74 6.01 13.51
C ALA A 23 -8.49 5.39 12.86
N ILE A 24 -8.66 4.74 11.71
CA ILE A 24 -7.54 4.20 10.90
C ILE A 24 -6.62 5.34 10.48
N VAL A 25 -7.18 6.42 9.93
CA VAL A 25 -6.40 7.58 9.46
C VAL A 25 -5.65 8.23 10.63
N ARG A 26 -6.33 8.47 11.74
CA ARG A 26 -5.73 9.11 12.93
C ARG A 26 -4.61 8.25 13.52
N LEU A 27 -4.87 6.98 13.81
CA LEU A 27 -3.86 6.11 14.41
C LEU A 27 -2.72 5.84 13.42
N GLY A 28 -3.03 5.61 12.15
CA GLY A 28 -2.04 5.40 11.10
C GLY A 28 -1.13 6.59 10.86
N SER A 29 -1.61 7.82 11.08
CA SER A 29 -0.81 9.04 10.93
C SER A 29 0.08 9.36 12.14
N VAL A 30 -0.28 8.86 13.33
CA VAL A 30 0.50 9.08 14.57
C VAL A 30 1.52 7.96 14.81
N CYS A 31 1.22 6.74 14.37
CA CYS A 31 2.14 5.61 14.54
C CYS A 31 3.31 5.71 13.56
N SER A 32 4.50 5.33 14.02
CA SER A 32 5.68 5.21 13.15
C SER A 32 5.59 4.00 12.21
N SER A 33 4.77 3.01 12.56
CA SER A 33 4.50 1.84 11.72
C SER A 33 3.13 1.24 12.04
N VAL A 34 2.48 0.67 11.02
CA VAL A 34 1.22 -0.07 11.16
C VAL A 34 1.40 -1.45 10.53
N VAL A 35 0.97 -2.50 11.24
CA VAL A 35 0.97 -3.88 10.75
C VAL A 35 -0.45 -4.42 10.78
N CYS A 36 -1.00 -4.69 9.60
CA CYS A 36 -2.29 -5.38 9.44
C CYS A 36 -2.02 -6.87 9.23
N CYS A 37 -2.41 -7.71 10.19
CA CYS A 37 -2.17 -9.15 10.17
C CYS A 37 -3.44 -9.91 9.75
N ARG A 38 -3.31 -10.97 8.94
CA ARG A 38 -4.46 -11.81 8.50
C ARG A 38 -5.58 -11.01 7.80
N SER A 39 -5.22 -9.93 7.09
CA SER A 39 -6.18 -9.11 6.33
C SER A 39 -6.59 -9.80 5.03
N THR A 40 -7.86 -9.71 4.66
CA THR A 40 -8.36 -10.18 3.35
C THR A 40 -7.94 -9.24 2.22
N PRO A 41 -7.96 -9.68 0.94
CA PRO A 41 -7.67 -8.81 -0.20
C PRO A 41 -8.51 -7.52 -0.23
N VAL A 42 -9.81 -7.63 0.09
CA VAL A 42 -10.73 -6.48 0.18
C VAL A 42 -10.32 -5.52 1.29
N GLN A 43 -9.93 -6.03 2.46
CA GLN A 43 -9.47 -5.19 3.57
C GLN A 43 -8.18 -4.44 3.24
N LYS A 44 -7.23 -5.08 2.54
CA LYS A 44 -6.01 -4.40 2.06
C LYS A 44 -6.35 -3.21 1.16
N GLN A 45 -7.24 -3.42 0.20
CA GLN A 45 -7.72 -2.35 -0.69
C GLN A 45 -8.39 -1.21 0.11
N GLN A 46 -9.29 -1.54 1.03
CA GLN A 46 -10.03 -0.55 1.82
C GLN A 46 -9.11 0.32 2.69
N VAL A 47 -8.02 -0.24 3.23
CA VAL A 47 -7.02 0.54 3.97
C VAL A 47 -6.33 1.55 3.05
N VAL A 48 -5.89 1.12 1.86
CA VAL A 48 -5.26 2.02 0.88
C VAL A 48 -6.23 3.13 0.47
N LYS A 49 -7.48 2.76 0.12
CA LYS A 49 -8.53 3.72 -0.24
C LYS A 49 -8.78 4.74 0.87
N THR A 50 -8.94 4.28 2.10
CA THR A 50 -9.17 5.13 3.28
C THR A 50 -8.06 6.17 3.46
N MET A 51 -6.79 5.75 3.37
CA MET A 51 -5.65 6.67 3.51
C MET A 51 -5.53 7.64 2.33
N LYS A 52 -5.79 7.14 1.11
CA LYS A 52 -5.73 7.90 -0.14
C LYS A 52 -6.79 9.01 -0.21
N GLU A 53 -8.01 8.72 0.23
CA GLU A 53 -9.13 9.68 0.18
C GLU A 53 -9.08 10.69 1.34
N ALA A 54 -8.56 10.28 2.50
CA ALA A 54 -8.57 11.13 3.69
C ALA A 54 -7.40 12.12 3.78
N LEU A 55 -6.28 11.86 3.08
CA LEU A 55 -5.05 12.63 3.22
C LEU A 55 -4.54 13.11 1.85
N PRO A 56 -3.96 14.32 1.75
CA PRO A 56 -3.37 14.84 0.50
C PRO A 56 -1.99 14.22 0.24
N ILE A 57 -1.90 12.90 0.19
CA ILE A 57 -0.67 12.13 0.04
C ILE A 57 -0.66 11.33 -1.27
N ARG A 58 0.51 10.80 -1.64
CA ARG A 58 0.63 9.77 -2.67
C ARG A 58 0.82 8.42 -1.99
N THR A 59 0.00 7.46 -2.38
CA THR A 59 0.02 6.09 -1.87
C THR A 59 0.68 5.17 -2.88
N LEU A 60 1.50 4.25 -2.40
CA LEU A 60 2.11 3.20 -3.19
C LEU A 60 1.74 1.86 -2.59
N ALA A 61 1.35 0.91 -3.43
CA ALA A 61 1.12 -0.47 -3.04
C ALA A 61 2.07 -1.39 -3.78
N ILE A 62 2.49 -2.46 -3.13
CA ILE A 62 3.43 -3.45 -3.66
C ILE A 62 2.97 -4.85 -3.25
N GLY A 63 3.09 -5.82 -4.17
CA GLY A 63 2.77 -7.22 -3.92
C GLY A 63 3.24 -8.13 -5.04
N ASP A 64 3.21 -9.43 -4.80
CA ASP A 64 3.64 -10.49 -5.72
C ASP A 64 2.51 -11.48 -6.07
N GLY A 65 1.46 -11.56 -5.25
CA GLY A 65 0.36 -12.51 -5.42
C GLY A 65 -0.96 -11.90 -5.89
N ALA A 66 -1.90 -12.77 -6.29
CA ALA A 66 -3.25 -12.39 -6.68
C ALA A 66 -4.02 -11.65 -5.55
N ASN A 67 -3.66 -11.90 -4.30
CA ASN A 67 -4.27 -11.27 -3.12
C ASN A 67 -3.96 -9.77 -2.99
N ASP A 68 -2.94 -9.28 -3.72
CA ASP A 68 -2.51 -7.88 -3.67
C ASP A 68 -3.03 -7.07 -4.85
N VAL A 69 -3.62 -7.70 -5.87
CA VAL A 69 -4.07 -7.04 -7.11
C VAL A 69 -5.00 -5.85 -6.81
N ALA A 70 -6.03 -6.06 -5.99
CA ALA A 70 -6.98 -5.01 -5.65
C ALA A 70 -6.32 -3.85 -4.87
N MET A 71 -5.35 -4.16 -4.00
CA MET A 71 -4.60 -3.16 -3.25
C MET A 71 -3.66 -2.36 -4.17
N ILE A 72 -2.99 -3.04 -5.11
CA ILE A 72 -2.09 -2.46 -6.12
C ILE A 72 -2.85 -1.48 -7.00
N GLN A 73 -4.02 -1.89 -7.52
CA GLN A 73 -4.85 -1.07 -8.40
C GLN A 73 -5.50 0.14 -7.69
N GLU A 74 -5.72 0.05 -6.38
CA GLU A 74 -6.30 1.14 -5.61
C GLU A 74 -5.30 2.26 -5.29
N ALA A 75 -4.01 1.93 -5.17
CA ALA A 75 -2.97 2.92 -4.89
C ALA A 75 -2.79 3.92 -6.05
N HIS A 76 -2.08 5.03 -5.80
CA HIS A 76 -1.70 5.95 -6.89
C HIS A 76 -0.62 5.36 -7.79
N VAL A 77 0.23 4.50 -7.22
CA VAL A 77 1.27 3.77 -7.95
C VAL A 77 1.32 2.34 -7.43
N GLY A 78 1.18 1.39 -8.34
CA GLY A 78 1.24 -0.04 -8.08
C GLY A 78 2.56 -0.66 -8.53
N PHE A 79 3.22 -1.41 -7.63
CA PHE A 79 4.40 -2.20 -7.94
C PHE A 79 4.11 -3.71 -7.86
N GLY A 80 4.38 -4.42 -8.94
CA GLY A 80 4.41 -5.88 -8.96
C GLY A 80 5.83 -6.37 -8.67
N VAL A 81 5.96 -7.32 -7.74
CA VAL A 81 7.21 -8.05 -7.54
C VAL A 81 7.14 -9.37 -8.28
N MET A 82 8.15 -9.67 -9.09
CA MET A 82 8.27 -11.00 -9.70
C MET A 82 8.53 -12.01 -8.59
N GLY A 83 7.52 -12.83 -8.29
CA GLY A 83 7.55 -13.85 -7.25
C GLY A 83 7.09 -15.21 -7.78
N ASN A 84 7.07 -16.18 -6.88
CA ASN A 84 6.64 -17.55 -7.19
C ASN A 84 5.13 -17.76 -7.03
N GLU A 85 4.40 -16.78 -6.48
CA GLU A 85 2.95 -16.89 -6.21
C GLU A 85 2.09 -16.66 -7.46
N GLY A 86 2.68 -16.17 -8.56
CA GLY A 86 2.03 -16.00 -9.85
C GLY A 86 2.36 -14.66 -10.51
N MET A 87 1.79 -14.45 -11.70
CA MET A 87 2.02 -13.25 -12.52
C MET A 87 0.93 -12.18 -12.35
N GLN A 88 -0.09 -12.41 -11.52
CA GLN A 88 -1.28 -11.58 -11.44
C GLN A 88 -0.98 -10.17 -10.92
N ALA A 89 -0.18 -10.05 -9.85
CA ALA A 89 0.26 -8.75 -9.32
C ALA A 89 1.10 -7.99 -10.35
N VAL A 90 2.02 -8.68 -11.02
CA VAL A 90 2.87 -8.13 -12.09
C VAL A 90 2.03 -7.58 -13.24
N MET A 91 1.08 -8.36 -13.74
CA MET A 91 0.20 -7.99 -14.86
C MET A 91 -0.78 -6.87 -14.51
N SER A 92 -1.01 -6.61 -13.23
CA SER A 92 -1.96 -5.61 -12.73
C SER A 92 -1.27 -4.38 -12.10
N SER A 93 0.05 -4.22 -12.33
CA SER A 93 0.87 -3.16 -11.72
C SER A 93 1.39 -2.17 -12.75
N ASP A 94 1.67 -0.93 -12.32
CA ASP A 94 2.27 0.12 -13.17
C ASP A 94 3.76 -0.16 -13.43
N PHE A 95 4.45 -0.71 -12.42
CA PHE A 95 5.88 -1.02 -12.48
C PHE A 95 6.16 -2.42 -11.96
N VAL A 96 7.12 -3.09 -12.59
CA VAL A 96 7.54 -4.44 -12.21
C VAL A 96 8.99 -4.43 -11.75
N ILE A 97 9.27 -5.06 -10.62
CA ILE A 97 10.63 -5.24 -10.09
C ILE A 97 10.90 -6.70 -9.75
N GLY A 98 12.14 -7.15 -9.94
CA GLY A 98 12.50 -8.54 -9.64
C GLY A 98 12.56 -8.87 -8.16
N GLN A 99 12.84 -7.89 -7.29
CA GLN A 99 12.99 -8.07 -5.85
C GLN A 99 12.72 -6.75 -5.12
N PHE A 100 12.21 -6.81 -3.89
CA PHE A 100 11.89 -5.64 -3.08
C PHE A 100 13.04 -4.62 -2.94
N ARG A 101 14.30 -5.08 -2.86
CA ARG A 101 15.48 -4.20 -2.75
C ARG A 101 15.61 -3.19 -3.89
N PHE A 102 15.05 -3.47 -5.06
CA PHE A 102 15.09 -2.56 -6.20
C PHE A 102 14.10 -1.38 -6.07
N LEU A 103 13.10 -1.49 -5.19
CA LEU A 103 12.16 -0.40 -4.91
C LEU A 103 12.88 0.87 -4.44
N LYS A 104 13.94 0.72 -3.63
CA LYS A 104 14.77 1.85 -3.16
C LYS A 104 15.33 2.66 -4.34
N ARG A 105 15.90 1.99 -5.35
CA ARG A 105 16.45 2.66 -6.54
C ARG A 105 15.34 3.22 -7.42
N ALA A 106 14.25 2.46 -7.61
CA ALA A 106 13.08 2.90 -8.36
C ALA A 106 12.52 4.23 -7.83
N LEU A 107 12.34 4.35 -6.51
CA LEU A 107 11.76 5.56 -5.91
C LEU A 107 12.77 6.70 -5.73
N LEU A 108 13.91 6.43 -5.08
CA LEU A 108 14.82 7.49 -4.64
C LEU A 108 15.67 8.06 -5.77
N LEU A 109 15.92 7.28 -6.82
CA LEU A 109 16.65 7.73 -8.02
C LEU A 109 15.68 8.09 -9.13
N HIS A 110 14.98 7.09 -9.68
CA HIS A 110 14.14 7.29 -10.87
C HIS A 110 12.90 8.14 -10.55
N GLY A 111 12.22 7.87 -9.43
CA GLY A 111 11.08 8.65 -8.98
C GLY A 111 11.44 10.13 -8.77
N ARG A 112 12.53 10.42 -8.07
CA ARG A 112 13.01 11.80 -7.87
C ARG A 112 13.41 12.48 -9.19
N TRP A 113 14.17 11.81 -10.05
CA TRP A 113 14.57 12.37 -11.34
C TRP A 113 13.38 12.64 -12.26
N ASN A 114 12.39 11.75 -12.27
CA ASN A 114 11.18 11.95 -13.07
C ASN A 114 10.37 13.12 -12.52
N TYR A 115 10.16 13.17 -11.20
CA TYR A 115 9.46 14.29 -10.56
C TYR A 115 10.09 15.65 -10.88
N LEU A 116 11.43 15.75 -10.83
CA LEU A 116 12.14 16.99 -11.17
C LEU A 116 12.07 17.34 -12.66
N ARG A 117 12.02 16.35 -13.55
CA ARG A 117 11.94 16.57 -15.01
C ARG A 117 10.56 16.96 -15.48
N THR A 118 9.52 16.41 -14.86
CA THR A 118 8.12 16.70 -15.22
C THR A 118 7.50 17.79 -14.35
N GLY A 119 8.23 18.29 -13.34
CA GLY A 119 7.79 19.33 -12.41
C GLY A 119 8.02 20.77 -12.91
N LEU A 120 8.28 20.94 -14.21
CA LEU A 120 8.27 22.22 -14.93
C LEU A 120 7.05 22.26 -15.85
#